data_AF-A0A939WPM3-F1
#
_entry.id   AF-A0A939WPM3-F1
#
_cell.length_a   1.000
_cell.length_b   1.000
_cell.length_c   1.000
_cell.angle_alpha   90.00
_cell.angle_beta   90.00
_cell.angle_gamma   90.00
#
_symmetry.space_group_name_H-M   'P 1'
#
loop_
_entity.id
_entity.type
_entity.pdbx_description
1 polymer ?
#
loop_
_entity_poly.entity_id
_entity_poly.type
_entity_poly.pdbx_seq_one_letter_code
_entity_poly.pdbx_strand_id
1 'polypeptide(L)'
;MKTNIVVAIVALIVGAVLGWAVKPAPPQTQETDRPKHSRRARIAESKSRVKTVTTVVTNTVRDTVTNTVEVAREQPRGPEGWRAEMERLKEENPAEYAARTNRMAQFRARMLQNAENKLETLAAIDTTGWTQQQLETHQRYQELIAKREELMETMRFDSDATEEQRRAAREQMWELGREIHKASQDERNLLLNKAIREMGFKGNA
;
A
#
# COMPACT_ATOMS: atom_id res chain seq x y z
N MET A 1 6.71 8.25 38.99
CA MET A 1 5.99 7.23 38.19
C MET A 1 6.04 7.64 36.71
N LYS A 2 7.15 7.38 36.02
CA LYS A 2 7.38 7.79 34.62
C LYS A 2 8.37 6.82 33.98
N THR A 3 7.90 5.63 33.61
CA THR A 3 8.78 4.62 32.97
C THR A 3 8.08 3.61 32.05
N ASN A 4 6.77 3.77 31.78
CA ASN A 4 6.01 2.72 31.08
C ASN A 4 5.41 3.14 29.72
N ILE A 5 5.69 4.34 29.20
CA ILE A 5 5.10 4.80 27.93
C ILE A 5 6.03 4.58 26.72
N VAL A 6 7.35 4.53 26.94
CA VAL A 6 8.35 4.39 25.84
C VAL A 6 8.33 2.97 25.23
N VAL A 7 7.88 1.96 25.97
CA VAL A 7 7.85 0.56 25.49
C VAL A 7 6.69 0.29 24.52
N ALA A 8 5.61 1.09 24.55
CA ALA A 8 4.45 0.87 23.70
C ALA A 8 4.66 1.32 22.24
N ILE A 9 5.56 2.29 21.98
CA ILE A 9 5.78 2.85 20.64
C ILE A 9 6.73 1.96 19.80
N VAL A 10 7.66 1.26 20.45
CA VAL A 10 8.58 0.33 19.75
C VAL A 10 7.89 -0.97 19.31
N ALA A 11 6.84 -1.40 20.01
CA ALA A 11 6.08 -2.61 19.67
C ALA A 11 5.20 -2.45 18.41
N LEU A 12 4.77 -1.22 18.08
CA LEU A 12 3.92 -0.97 16.90
C LEU A 12 4.71 -0.90 15.57
N ILE A 13 6.02 -0.67 15.63
CA ILE A 13 6.88 -0.63 14.43
C ILE A 13 7.31 -2.04 14.00
N VAL A 14 7.27 -3.04 14.89
CA VAL A 14 7.60 -4.44 14.57
C VAL A 14 6.35 -5.28 14.24
N GLY A 15 5.16 -4.90 14.74
CA GLY A 15 3.91 -5.64 14.53
C GLY A 15 3.31 -5.60 13.12
N ALA A 16 3.77 -4.69 12.25
CA ALA A 16 3.19 -4.52 10.90
C ALA A 16 3.83 -5.41 9.81
N VAL A 17 4.79 -6.29 10.15
CA VAL A 17 5.52 -7.12 9.17
C VAL A 17 5.20 -8.63 9.27
N LEU A 18 4.48 -9.10 10.30
CA LEU A 18 4.27 -10.55 10.53
C LEU A 18 2.80 -10.94 10.68
N GLY A 19 1.98 -10.52 9.73
CA GLY A 19 0.54 -10.78 9.73
C GLY A 19 0.03 -11.84 8.76
N TRP A 20 0.85 -12.75 8.22
CA TRP A 20 0.37 -13.89 7.42
C TRP A 20 1.33 -15.09 7.54
N ALA A 21 1.09 -15.96 8.52
CA ALA A 21 1.37 -17.41 8.42
C ALA A 21 0.99 -18.13 9.73
N VAL A 22 -0.27 -18.56 9.86
CA VAL A 22 -0.63 -19.66 10.75
C VAL A 22 -1.20 -20.78 9.90
N LYS A 23 -0.42 -21.85 9.69
CA LYS A 23 -0.86 -23.26 9.67
C LYS A 23 0.35 -24.23 9.57
N PRO A 24 0.18 -25.51 9.94
CA PRO A 24 0.75 -26.14 11.13
C PRO A 24 2.04 -26.93 10.85
N ALA A 25 2.69 -27.36 11.93
CA ALA A 25 3.98 -28.06 11.94
C ALA A 25 4.03 -29.35 11.07
N PRO A 26 5.14 -29.62 10.36
CA PRO A 26 5.49 -30.96 9.91
C PRO A 26 6.29 -31.71 11.00
N PRO A 27 6.24 -33.06 11.02
CA PRO A 27 6.88 -33.86 12.05
C PRO A 27 8.40 -33.88 11.88
N GLN A 28 9.10 -34.13 13.00
CA GLN A 28 10.54 -34.30 13.02
C GLN A 28 10.98 -35.53 12.22
N THR A 29 11.96 -35.36 11.33
CA THR A 29 12.81 -36.46 10.89
C THR A 29 14.24 -35.98 10.68
N GLN A 30 15.08 -36.39 11.62
CA GLN A 30 16.47 -36.83 11.54
C GLN A 30 17.48 -36.08 10.63
N GLU A 31 18.50 -35.61 11.32
CA GLU A 31 19.81 -35.21 10.84
C GLU A 31 20.54 -36.40 10.20
N THR A 32 20.77 -36.35 8.89
CA THR A 32 21.78 -37.19 8.22
C THR A 32 22.63 -36.36 7.28
N ASP A 33 23.90 -36.24 7.67
CA ASP A 33 25.12 -36.13 6.86
C ASP A 33 25.13 -35.23 5.61
N ARG A 34 25.86 -34.10 5.70
CA ARG A 34 26.14 -33.20 4.57
C ARG A 34 27.53 -33.45 3.99
N PRO A 35 27.67 -33.89 2.72
CA PRO A 35 28.92 -33.73 2.00
C PRO A 35 29.06 -32.28 1.51
N LYS A 36 30.26 -31.70 1.70
CA LYS A 36 30.66 -30.37 1.22
C LYS A 36 30.76 -30.33 -0.31
N HIS A 37 29.64 -30.24 -1.02
CA HIS A 37 29.65 -29.83 -2.43
C HIS A 37 29.65 -28.31 -2.55
N SER A 38 30.57 -27.78 -3.34
CA SER A 38 30.85 -26.35 -3.48
C SER A 38 29.63 -25.58 -3.98
N ARG A 39 29.40 -24.39 -3.40
CA ARG A 39 28.31 -23.44 -3.74
C ARG A 39 28.13 -23.21 -5.25
N ARG A 40 29.19 -23.39 -6.06
CA ARG A 40 29.19 -23.23 -7.51
C ARG A 40 28.37 -24.31 -8.24
N ALA A 41 28.40 -25.57 -7.79
CA ALA A 41 27.61 -26.64 -8.40
C ALA A 41 26.11 -26.42 -8.21
N ARG A 42 25.69 -25.95 -7.03
CA ARG A 42 24.29 -25.60 -6.73
C ARG A 42 23.78 -24.42 -7.56
N ILE A 43 24.63 -23.43 -7.87
CA ILE A 43 24.23 -22.28 -8.70
C ILE A 43 24.08 -22.68 -10.18
N ALA A 44 24.92 -23.58 -10.69
CA ALA A 44 24.82 -24.09 -12.06
C ALA A 44 23.56 -24.94 -12.27
N GLU A 45 23.23 -25.81 -11.32
CA GLU A 45 22.01 -26.62 -11.31
C GLU A 45 20.73 -25.77 -11.16
N SER A 46 20.81 -24.68 -10.39
CA SER A 46 19.71 -23.71 -10.28
C SER A 46 19.46 -22.97 -11.60
N LYS A 47 20.51 -22.60 -12.34
CA LYS A 47 20.39 -21.93 -13.64
C LYS A 47 19.83 -22.82 -14.74
N SER A 48 20.15 -24.12 -14.75
CA SER A 48 19.60 -25.06 -15.75
C SER A 48 18.12 -25.39 -15.48
N ARG A 49 17.71 -25.46 -14.21
CA ARG A 49 16.29 -25.62 -13.80
C ARG A 49 15.44 -24.39 -14.13
N VAL A 50 15.99 -23.17 -14.00
CA VAL A 50 15.30 -21.95 -14.42
C VAL A 50 15.06 -21.95 -15.93
N LYS A 51 16.03 -22.37 -16.74
CA LYS A 51 15.91 -22.37 -18.21
C LYS A 51 14.90 -23.39 -18.75
N THR A 52 14.69 -24.52 -18.06
CA THR A 52 13.66 -25.51 -18.41
C THR A 52 12.27 -25.07 -17.96
N VAL A 53 12.15 -24.42 -16.80
CA VAL A 53 10.87 -23.85 -16.33
C VAL A 53 10.44 -22.66 -17.20
N THR A 54 11.37 -21.82 -17.67
CA THR A 54 11.04 -20.71 -18.58
C THR A 54 10.45 -21.21 -19.91
N THR A 55 10.90 -22.36 -20.45
CA THR A 55 10.42 -22.88 -21.74
C THR A 55 9.08 -23.60 -21.65
N VAL A 56 8.75 -24.21 -20.51
CA VAL A 56 7.44 -24.83 -20.29
C VAL A 56 6.38 -23.76 -19.98
N VAL A 57 6.75 -22.72 -19.22
CA VAL A 57 5.86 -21.59 -18.93
C VAL A 57 5.54 -20.78 -20.19
N THR A 58 6.48 -20.60 -21.12
CA THR A 58 6.20 -19.84 -22.36
C THR A 58 5.24 -20.55 -23.32
N ASN A 59 5.18 -21.88 -23.32
CA ASN A 59 4.23 -22.62 -24.16
C ASN A 59 2.85 -22.77 -23.48
N THR A 60 2.80 -22.98 -22.16
CA THR A 60 1.51 -23.03 -21.44
C THR A 60 0.81 -21.67 -21.39
N VAL A 61 1.57 -20.57 -21.35
CA VAL A 61 1.02 -19.20 -21.44
C VAL A 61 0.49 -18.89 -22.84
N ARG A 62 1.03 -19.48 -23.91
CA ARG A 62 0.54 -19.24 -25.28
C ARG A 62 -0.86 -19.85 -25.50
N ASP A 63 -1.12 -21.06 -24.98
CA ASP A 63 -2.41 -21.75 -25.17
C ASP A 63 -3.50 -21.27 -24.19
N THR A 64 -3.14 -20.65 -23.06
CA THR A 64 -4.14 -19.96 -22.21
C THR A 64 -4.48 -18.56 -22.71
N VAL A 65 -3.58 -17.90 -23.45
CA VAL A 65 -3.83 -16.57 -24.02
C VAL A 65 -4.76 -16.62 -25.24
N THR A 66 -4.79 -17.71 -26.02
CA THR A 66 -5.67 -17.81 -27.20
C THR A 66 -7.14 -18.11 -26.86
N ASN A 67 -7.44 -18.79 -25.75
CA ASN A 67 -8.82 -19.14 -25.38
C ASN A 67 -9.51 -18.13 -24.44
N THR A 68 -8.84 -17.05 -24.05
CA THR A 68 -9.41 -15.97 -23.21
C THR A 68 -9.72 -14.70 -24.01
N VAL A 69 -9.72 -14.78 -25.35
CA VAL A 69 -9.96 -13.63 -26.25
C VAL A 69 -11.45 -13.34 -26.48
N GLU A 70 -12.36 -14.28 -26.18
CA GLU A 70 -13.81 -14.04 -26.23
C GLU A 70 -14.42 -14.06 -24.82
N VAL A 71 -14.17 -13.03 -24.02
CA VAL A 71 -15.15 -12.20 -23.28
C VAL A 71 -14.33 -11.13 -22.56
N ALA A 72 -13.54 -10.35 -23.30
CA ALA A 72 -13.17 -9.03 -22.83
C ALA A 72 -14.42 -8.15 -23.00
N ARG A 73 -15.40 -8.28 -22.07
CA ARG A 73 -16.46 -7.28 -21.94
C ARG A 73 -15.74 -5.95 -21.82
N GLU A 74 -15.94 -5.05 -22.80
CA GLU A 74 -15.41 -3.70 -22.73
C GLU A 74 -15.83 -3.11 -21.39
N GLN A 75 -14.92 -3.09 -20.42
CA GLN A 75 -15.18 -2.39 -19.17
C GLN A 75 -15.43 -0.94 -19.57
N PRO A 76 -16.55 -0.34 -19.11
CA PRO A 76 -16.85 1.02 -19.47
C PRO A 76 -15.69 1.92 -19.06
N ARG A 77 -15.04 2.54 -20.04
CA ARG A 77 -13.93 3.46 -19.78
C ARG A 77 -14.51 4.77 -19.26
N GLY A 78 -14.38 4.99 -17.97
CA GLY A 78 -14.69 6.27 -17.33
C GLY A 78 -15.97 6.29 -16.49
N PRO A 79 -16.23 7.40 -15.79
CA PRO A 79 -17.29 7.52 -14.79
C PRO A 79 -18.70 7.38 -15.36
N GLU A 80 -18.94 7.88 -16.56
CA GLU A 80 -20.25 7.81 -17.23
C GLU A 80 -20.59 6.37 -17.65
N GLY A 81 -19.61 5.67 -18.23
CA GLY A 81 -19.76 4.25 -18.54
C GLY A 81 -19.98 3.40 -17.29
N TRP A 82 -19.30 3.73 -16.18
CA TRP A 82 -19.52 3.07 -14.90
C TRP A 82 -20.94 3.31 -14.37
N ARG A 83 -21.49 4.53 -14.48
CA ARG A 83 -22.88 4.82 -14.07
C ARG A 83 -23.89 4.05 -14.91
N ALA A 84 -23.72 4.06 -16.23
CA ALA A 84 -24.59 3.32 -17.13
C ALA A 84 -24.57 1.81 -16.81
N GLU A 85 -23.40 1.25 -16.54
CA GLU A 85 -23.24 -0.14 -16.09
C GLU A 85 -23.93 -0.39 -14.75
N MET A 86 -23.84 0.55 -13.79
CA MET A 86 -24.49 0.41 -12.49
C MET A 86 -26.01 0.48 -12.59
N GLU A 87 -26.59 1.33 -13.45
CA GLU A 87 -28.03 1.35 -13.69
C GLU A 87 -28.51 0.06 -14.38
N ARG A 88 -27.76 -0.45 -15.37
CA ARG A 88 -28.05 -1.77 -15.96
C ARG A 88 -27.99 -2.88 -14.93
N LEU A 89 -26.96 -2.89 -14.09
CA LEU A 89 -26.78 -3.89 -13.04
C LEU A 89 -27.91 -3.85 -12.01
N LYS A 90 -28.44 -2.66 -11.70
CA LYS A 90 -29.58 -2.48 -10.80
C LYS A 90 -30.84 -3.16 -11.33
N GLU A 91 -31.07 -3.11 -12.64
CA GLU A 91 -32.21 -3.75 -13.32
C GLU A 91 -31.98 -5.25 -13.55
N GLU A 92 -30.81 -5.64 -14.04
CA GLU A 92 -30.47 -7.02 -14.42
C GLU A 92 -30.13 -7.91 -13.22
N ASN A 93 -29.45 -7.37 -12.19
CA ASN A 93 -29.02 -8.13 -11.00
C ASN A 93 -28.93 -7.22 -9.75
N PRO A 94 -30.05 -6.96 -9.05
CA PRO A 94 -30.08 -6.05 -7.90
C PRO A 94 -29.20 -6.52 -6.72
N ALA A 95 -28.99 -7.83 -6.56
CA ALA A 95 -28.13 -8.37 -5.52
C ALA A 95 -26.65 -8.00 -5.76
N GLU A 96 -26.19 -8.10 -7.00
CA GLU A 96 -24.83 -7.73 -7.38
C GLU A 96 -24.61 -6.21 -7.33
N TYR A 97 -25.62 -5.42 -7.73
CA TYR A 97 -25.62 -3.97 -7.55
C TYR A 97 -25.43 -3.60 -6.07
N ALA A 98 -26.25 -4.17 -5.17
CA ALA A 98 -26.16 -3.90 -3.74
C ALA A 98 -24.79 -4.28 -3.17
N ALA A 99 -24.25 -5.45 -3.56
CA ALA A 99 -22.92 -5.89 -3.13
C ALA A 99 -21.81 -4.93 -3.60
N ARG A 100 -21.89 -4.45 -4.84
CA ARG A 100 -20.89 -3.53 -5.43
C ARG A 100 -20.96 -2.15 -4.78
N THR A 101 -22.15 -1.60 -4.59
CA THR A 101 -22.38 -0.33 -3.89
C THR A 101 -21.88 -0.39 -2.45
N ASN A 102 -22.20 -1.45 -1.71
CA ASN A 102 -21.71 -1.66 -0.34
C ASN A 102 -20.18 -1.76 -0.29
N ARG A 103 -19.56 -2.46 -1.24
CA ARG A 103 -18.09 -2.55 -1.33
C ARG A 103 -17.45 -1.17 -1.56
N MET A 104 -18.05 -0.33 -2.40
CA MET A 104 -17.55 1.03 -2.64
C MET A 104 -17.71 1.92 -1.41
N ALA A 105 -18.85 1.85 -0.72
CA ALA A 105 -19.07 2.56 0.53
C ALA A 105 -18.05 2.16 1.61
N GLN A 106 -17.82 0.85 1.79
CA GLN A 106 -16.81 0.34 2.73
C GLN A 106 -15.39 0.78 2.34
N PHE A 107 -15.07 0.78 1.05
CA PHE A 107 -13.78 1.26 0.57
C PHE A 107 -13.58 2.75 0.87
N ARG A 108 -14.56 3.60 0.57
CA ARG A 108 -14.52 5.04 0.89
C ARG A 108 -14.36 5.29 2.39
N ALA A 109 -15.16 4.61 3.22
CA ALA A 109 -15.07 4.73 4.68
C ALA A 109 -13.69 4.33 5.22
N ARG A 110 -13.12 3.20 4.74
CA ARG A 110 -11.76 2.77 5.14
C ARG A 110 -10.69 3.77 4.69
N MET A 111 -10.83 4.34 3.50
CA MET A 111 -9.89 5.33 2.99
C MET A 111 -9.87 6.58 3.89
N LEU A 112 -11.05 7.15 4.17
CA LEU A 112 -11.20 8.32 5.05
C LEU A 112 -10.67 8.03 6.46
N GLN A 113 -11.09 6.91 7.06
CA GLN A 113 -10.61 6.51 8.38
C GLN A 113 -9.09 6.39 8.44
N ASN A 114 -8.46 5.81 7.42
CA ASN A 114 -7.00 5.67 7.38
C ASN A 114 -6.30 7.02 7.30
N ALA A 115 -6.85 7.98 6.55
CA ALA A 115 -6.30 9.33 6.45
C ALA A 115 -6.49 10.10 7.76
N GLU A 116 -7.69 10.04 8.36
CA GLU A 116 -8.01 10.63 9.66
C GLU A 116 -7.10 10.10 10.76
N ASN A 117 -7.00 8.78 10.92
CA ASN A 117 -6.13 8.15 11.91
C ASN A 117 -4.67 8.61 11.78
N LYS A 118 -4.21 8.78 10.53
CA LYS A 118 -2.85 9.23 10.25
C LYS A 118 -2.65 10.70 10.61
N LEU A 119 -3.60 11.56 10.26
CA LEU A 119 -3.56 12.98 10.61
C LEU A 119 -3.68 13.19 12.12
N GLU A 120 -4.54 12.43 12.80
CA GLU A 120 -4.66 12.44 14.26
C GLU A 120 -3.35 12.02 14.93
N THR A 121 -2.73 10.94 14.43
CA THR A 121 -1.41 10.50 14.92
C THR A 121 -0.35 11.58 14.76
N LEU A 122 -0.32 12.27 13.62
CA LEU A 122 0.63 13.36 13.37
C LEU A 122 0.33 14.57 14.26
N ALA A 123 -0.94 14.94 14.42
CA ALA A 123 -1.35 16.06 15.26
C ALA A 123 -1.05 15.84 16.75
N ALA A 124 -1.00 14.58 17.20
CA ALA A 124 -0.66 14.22 18.58
C ALA A 124 0.86 14.32 18.89
N ILE A 125 1.71 14.56 17.90
CA ILE A 125 3.16 14.64 18.10
C ILE A 125 3.51 15.93 18.85
N ASP A 126 4.29 15.79 19.92
CA ASP A 126 4.82 16.96 20.64
C ASP A 126 5.92 17.65 19.82
N THR A 127 5.52 18.78 19.23
CA THR A 127 6.38 19.65 18.42
C THR A 127 7.13 20.70 19.26
N THR A 128 7.00 20.65 20.59
CA THR A 128 7.75 21.55 21.47
C THR A 128 9.25 21.40 21.24
N GLY A 129 9.92 22.54 21.04
CA GLY A 129 11.36 22.61 20.78
C GLY A 129 11.78 22.20 19.37
N TRP A 130 10.84 22.01 18.44
CA TRP A 130 11.17 21.83 17.03
C TRP A 130 11.71 23.12 16.40
N THR A 131 12.62 22.97 15.45
CA THR A 131 13.06 24.09 14.61
C THR A 131 11.99 24.41 13.58
N GLN A 132 12.07 25.61 13.00
CA GLN A 132 11.14 26.04 11.94
C GLN A 132 11.08 25.05 10.76
N GLN A 133 12.24 24.56 10.31
CA GLN A 133 12.32 23.59 9.22
C GLN A 133 11.63 22.25 9.56
N GLN A 134 11.68 21.82 10.83
CA GLN A 134 11.02 20.60 11.29
C GLN A 134 9.50 20.76 11.31
N LEU A 135 9.03 21.91 11.80
CA LEU A 135 7.61 22.27 11.76
C LEU A 135 7.08 22.31 10.32
N GLU A 136 7.83 22.93 9.41
CA GLU A 136 7.47 22.99 7.97
C GLU A 136 7.43 21.59 7.35
N THR A 137 8.38 20.72 7.66
CA THR A 137 8.40 19.34 7.16
C THR A 137 7.14 18.59 7.59
N HIS A 138 6.80 18.70 8.87
CA HIS A 138 5.66 18.02 9.46
C HIS A 138 4.33 18.55 8.96
N GLN A 139 4.17 19.87 8.92
CA GLN A 139 2.98 20.51 8.37
C GLN A 139 2.81 20.17 6.89
N ARG A 140 3.89 20.22 6.10
CA ARG A 140 3.85 19.85 4.69
C ARG A 140 3.36 18.42 4.49
N TYR A 141 3.78 17.49 5.33
CA TYR A 141 3.33 16.11 5.22
C TYR A 141 1.83 15.96 5.52
N GLN A 142 1.31 16.66 6.53
CA GLN A 142 -0.13 16.67 6.83
C GLN A 142 -0.95 17.25 5.66
N GLU A 143 -0.52 18.39 5.11
CA GLU A 143 -1.17 19.04 3.96
C GLU A 143 -1.21 18.13 2.73
N LEU A 144 -0.11 17.44 2.45
CA LEU A 144 -0.03 16.50 1.34
C LEU A 144 -0.97 15.31 1.51
N ILE A 145 -1.15 14.80 2.73
CA ILE A 145 -2.13 13.75 3.04
C ILE A 145 -3.56 14.28 2.81
N ALA A 146 -3.90 15.47 3.32
CA ALA A 146 -5.22 16.07 3.14
C ALA A 146 -5.53 16.27 1.65
N LYS A 147 -4.60 16.85 0.89
CA LYS A 147 -4.74 17.06 -0.56
C LYS A 147 -4.92 15.75 -1.34
N ARG A 148 -4.30 14.65 -0.89
CA ARG A 148 -4.50 13.34 -1.52
C ARG A 148 -5.95 12.90 -1.40
N GLU A 149 -6.55 13.08 -0.23
CA GLU A 149 -7.93 12.65 -0.01
C GLU A 149 -8.91 13.51 -0.83
N GLU A 150 -8.70 14.82 -0.92
CA GLU A 150 -9.49 15.71 -1.78
C GLU A 150 -9.45 15.26 -3.26
N LEU A 151 -8.27 14.97 -3.78
CA LEU A 151 -8.10 14.49 -5.15
C LEU A 151 -8.71 13.10 -5.34
N MET A 152 -8.55 12.18 -4.38
CA MET A 152 -9.16 10.85 -4.43
C MET A 152 -10.69 10.94 -4.44
N GLU A 153 -11.26 11.82 -3.63
CA GLU A 153 -12.69 12.11 -3.57
C GLU A 153 -13.20 12.61 -4.92
N THR A 154 -12.56 13.64 -5.48
CA THR A 154 -12.88 14.21 -6.79
C THR A 154 -12.84 13.14 -7.90
N MET A 155 -11.81 12.30 -7.89
CA MET A 155 -11.61 11.30 -8.94
C MET A 155 -12.62 10.15 -8.90
N ARG A 156 -13.03 9.72 -7.70
CA ARG A 156 -13.70 8.42 -7.53
C ARG A 156 -15.11 8.49 -6.97
N PHE A 157 -15.43 9.50 -6.19
CA PHE A 157 -16.64 9.51 -5.37
C PHE A 157 -17.52 10.72 -5.63
N ASP A 158 -16.94 11.84 -6.07
CA ASP A 158 -17.69 13.02 -6.46
C ASP A 158 -18.49 12.75 -7.75
N SER A 159 -19.82 12.69 -7.60
CA SER A 159 -20.76 12.51 -8.69
C SER A 159 -20.87 13.74 -9.60
N ASP A 160 -20.53 14.90 -9.08
CA ASP A 160 -20.78 16.18 -9.73
C ASP A 160 -19.51 16.69 -10.42
N ALA A 161 -18.35 16.12 -10.06
CA ALA A 161 -17.09 16.38 -10.75
C ALA A 161 -17.20 16.14 -12.27
N THR A 162 -16.68 17.08 -13.04
CA THR A 162 -16.56 16.95 -14.50
C THR A 162 -15.43 16.00 -14.87
N GLU A 163 -15.43 15.46 -16.09
CA GLU A 163 -14.32 14.62 -16.55
C GLU A 163 -12.99 15.39 -16.63
N GLU A 164 -13.05 16.70 -16.89
CA GLU A 164 -11.88 17.58 -16.85
C GLU A 164 -11.31 17.71 -15.43
N GLN A 165 -12.17 17.90 -14.42
CA GLN A 165 -11.75 17.93 -13.02
C GLN A 165 -11.15 16.59 -12.58
N ARG A 166 -11.76 15.47 -12.98
CA ARG A 166 -11.20 14.13 -12.69
C ARG A 166 -9.88 13.89 -13.40
N ARG A 167 -9.71 14.37 -14.63
CA ARG A 167 -8.45 14.29 -15.37
C ARG A 167 -7.37 15.11 -14.67
N ALA A 168 -7.65 16.36 -14.35
CA ALA A 168 -6.72 17.23 -13.61
C ALA A 168 -6.34 16.62 -12.26
N ALA A 169 -7.30 15.99 -11.57
CA ALA A 169 -7.03 15.32 -10.30
C ALA A 169 -6.12 14.09 -10.45
N ARG A 170 -6.29 13.30 -11.52
CA ARG A 170 -5.39 12.17 -11.84
C ARG A 170 -3.97 12.63 -12.14
N GLU A 171 -3.83 13.71 -12.89
CA GLU A 171 -2.52 14.31 -13.20
C GLU A 171 -1.83 14.79 -11.92
N GLN A 172 -2.55 15.53 -11.08
CA GLN A 172 -2.02 16.00 -9.80
C GLN A 172 -1.68 14.86 -8.84
N MET A 173 -2.44 13.77 -8.84
CA MET A 173 -2.21 12.63 -7.96
C MET A 173 -0.85 11.96 -8.18
N TRP A 174 -0.39 11.91 -9.44
CA TRP A 174 0.90 11.28 -9.75
C TRP A 174 2.06 12.06 -9.14
N GLU A 175 2.06 13.38 -9.31
CA GLU A 175 3.07 14.25 -8.69
C GLU A 175 2.98 14.20 -7.16
N LEU A 176 1.75 14.33 -6.64
CA LEU A 176 1.48 14.32 -5.21
C LEU A 176 1.98 13.02 -4.55
N GLY A 177 1.84 11.87 -5.22
CA GLY A 177 2.34 10.60 -4.71
C GLY A 177 3.85 10.60 -4.47
N ARG A 178 4.62 11.27 -5.34
CA ARG A 178 6.08 11.41 -5.17
C ARG A 178 6.41 12.33 -4.01
N GLU A 179 5.70 13.47 -3.92
CA GLU A 179 5.87 14.42 -2.82
C GLU A 179 5.53 13.80 -1.47
N ILE A 180 4.43 13.05 -1.36
CA ILE A 180 4.05 12.32 -0.15
C ILE A 180 5.11 11.30 0.23
N HIS A 181 5.67 10.57 -0.74
CA HIS A 181 6.70 9.59 -0.46
C HIS A 181 7.94 10.25 0.16
N LYS A 182 8.40 11.35 -0.43
CA LYS A 182 9.54 12.13 0.08
C LYS A 182 9.23 12.71 1.46
N ALA A 183 8.12 13.43 1.61
CA ALA A 183 7.72 14.04 2.87
C ALA A 183 7.55 12.98 3.98
N SER A 184 7.04 11.79 3.65
CA SER A 184 6.96 10.68 4.59
C SER A 184 8.34 10.17 5.04
N GLN A 185 9.35 10.19 4.17
CA GLN A 185 10.70 9.80 4.54
C GLN A 185 11.35 10.85 5.42
N ASP A 186 11.20 12.13 5.05
CA ASP A 186 11.72 13.26 5.81
C ASP A 186 11.11 13.30 7.23
N GLU A 187 9.79 13.15 7.34
CA GLU A 187 9.08 13.06 8.62
C GLU A 187 9.55 11.86 9.45
N ARG A 188 9.69 10.68 8.82
CA ARG A 188 10.17 9.48 9.54
C ARG A 188 11.57 9.69 10.09
N ASN A 189 12.48 10.25 9.27
CA ASN A 189 13.86 10.50 9.69
C ASN A 189 13.92 11.54 10.80
N LEU A 190 13.09 12.60 10.72
CA LEU A 190 12.94 13.61 11.77
C LEU A 190 12.55 12.96 13.11
N LEU A 191 11.46 12.18 13.11
CA LEU A 191 10.93 11.55 14.33
C LEU A 191 11.90 10.49 14.90
N LEU A 192 12.53 9.68 14.04
CA LEU A 192 13.54 8.72 14.46
C LEU A 192 14.74 9.41 15.10
N ASN A 193 15.24 10.48 14.48
CA ASN A 193 16.37 11.23 15.03
C ASN A 193 16.03 11.90 16.37
N LYS A 194 14.79 12.35 16.56
CA LYS A 194 14.33 12.88 17.86
C LYS A 194 14.28 11.78 18.91
N ALA A 195 13.68 10.63 18.59
CA ALA A 195 13.61 9.48 19.49
C ALA A 195 15.00 8.95 19.89
N ILE A 196 15.94 8.86 18.93
CA ILE A 196 17.33 8.45 19.19
C ILE A 196 18.00 9.40 20.19
N ARG A 197 17.84 10.72 20.02
CA ARG A 197 18.40 11.73 20.94
C ARG A 197 17.77 11.65 22.33
N GLU A 198 16.45 11.47 22.43
CA GLU A 198 15.74 11.33 23.70
C GLU A 198 16.16 10.07 24.47
N MET A 199 16.49 8.99 23.76
CA MET A 199 17.07 7.78 24.35
C MET A 199 18.55 7.94 24.75
N GLY A 200 19.15 9.11 24.52
CA GLY A 200 20.53 9.41 24.92
C GLY A 200 21.61 8.87 23.98
N PHE A 201 21.24 8.33 22.82
CA PHE A 201 22.20 7.92 21.80
C PHE A 201 22.79 9.16 21.11
N LYS A 202 24.11 9.17 20.95
CA LYS A 202 24.85 10.24 20.27
C LYS A 202 25.42 9.71 18.95
N GLY A 203 25.12 10.41 17.86
CA GLY A 203 25.66 10.12 16.53
C GLY A 203 24.91 10.93 15.46
N ASN A 204 25.65 11.44 14.47
CA ASN A 204 25.04 11.95 13.25
C ASN A 204 24.72 10.74 12.37
N ALA A 205 23.42 10.49 12.17
CA ALA A 205 22.95 9.60 11.11
C ALA A 205 23.03 10.34 9.76
#